data_AF-A0A364NTB1-F1
#
_entry.id   AF-A0A364NTB1-F1
#
_cell.length_a   1.000
_cell.length_b   1.000
_cell.length_c   1.000
_cell.angle_alpha   90.00
_cell.angle_beta   90.00
_cell.angle_gamma   90.00
#
_symmetry.space_group_name_H-M   'P 1'
#
loop_
_entity.id
_entity.type
_entity.pdbx_description
1 polymer ?
#
loop_
_entity_poly.entity_id
_entity_poly.type
_entity_poly.pdbx_seq_one_letter_code
_entity_poly.pdbx_strand_id
1 'polypeptide(L)'
;MWIVTPAAAGALSDCSERAANAVNTKSADARLLSSEALVRWQGGQIRLRGEGTDLERKKDLWDKCFALAVDGRVIVSGATLVPHSARLLRFPVLQVLSWRGRDESLEFELTPAFPADKSTVPVQEWLSRMAELR
;
A
#
# COMPACT_ATOMS: atom_id res chain seq x y z
N MET A 1 4.80 2.52 -5.54
CA MET A 1 3.91 1.55 -4.84
C MET A 1 3.35 0.59 -5.86
N TRP A 2 3.19 -0.67 -5.50
CA TRP A 2 2.66 -1.73 -6.37
C TRP A 2 1.25 -2.12 -5.93
N ILE A 3 0.37 -2.35 -6.90
CA ILE A 3 -0.98 -2.87 -6.73
C ILE A 3 -1.02 -4.27 -7.33
N VAL A 4 -1.63 -5.21 -6.61
CA VAL A 4 -1.70 -6.63 -6.98
C VAL A 4 -3.14 -7.12 -6.83
N THR A 5 -3.59 -7.92 -7.78
CA THR A 5 -4.92 -8.54 -7.72
C THR A 5 -4.94 -9.65 -6.64
N PRO A 6 -5.95 -9.67 -5.75
CA PRO A 6 -6.07 -10.73 -4.74
C PRO A 6 -6.36 -12.09 -5.41
N ALA A 7 -6.18 -13.18 -4.66
CA ALA A 7 -6.46 -14.55 -5.14
C ALA A 7 -7.91 -14.73 -5.60
N ALA A 8 -8.84 -14.09 -4.88
CA ALA A 8 -10.25 -14.02 -5.18
C ALA A 8 -10.79 -12.66 -4.72
N ALA A 9 -11.89 -12.19 -5.30
CA ALA A 9 -12.52 -10.95 -4.88
C ALA A 9 -12.87 -10.99 -3.37
N GLY A 10 -12.42 -10.00 -2.61
CA GLY A 10 -12.63 -9.92 -1.16
C GLY A 10 -11.78 -10.88 -0.31
N ALA A 11 -10.99 -11.77 -0.91
CA ALA A 11 -10.04 -12.60 -0.19
C ALA A 11 -8.74 -11.81 0.07
N LEU A 12 -8.73 -11.07 1.19
CA LEU A 12 -7.64 -10.15 1.53
C LEU A 12 -6.65 -10.72 2.54
N SER A 13 -6.94 -11.88 3.13
CA SER A 13 -6.13 -12.48 4.20
C SER A 13 -4.70 -12.84 3.76
N ASP A 14 -4.49 -13.15 2.49
CA ASP A 14 -3.18 -13.48 1.92
C ASP A 14 -2.48 -12.28 1.27
N CYS A 15 -3.10 -11.08 1.28
CA CYS A 15 -2.60 -9.95 0.51
C CYS A 15 -1.18 -9.51 0.88
N SER A 16 -0.81 -9.60 2.16
CA SER A 16 0.53 -9.22 2.60
C SER A 16 1.61 -10.11 1.96
N GLU A 17 1.43 -11.44 2.01
CA GLU A 17 2.37 -12.39 1.41
C GLU A 17 2.31 -12.33 -0.12
N ARG A 18 1.10 -12.33 -0.69
CA ARG A 18 0.88 -12.29 -2.14
C ARG A 18 1.53 -11.07 -2.79
N ALA A 19 1.31 -9.88 -2.24
CA ALA A 19 1.88 -8.67 -2.80
C ALA A 19 3.40 -8.62 -2.66
N ALA A 20 3.95 -9.08 -1.53
CA ALA A 20 5.40 -9.17 -1.35
C ALA A 20 6.03 -10.13 -2.37
N ASN A 21 5.46 -11.32 -2.52
CA ASN A 21 5.92 -12.31 -3.49
C ASN A 21 5.81 -11.80 -4.92
N ALA A 22 4.68 -11.19 -5.30
CA ALA A 22 4.47 -10.67 -6.65
C ALA A 22 5.51 -9.61 -7.04
N VAL A 23 5.88 -8.71 -6.13
CA VAL A 23 6.95 -7.72 -6.38
C VAL A 23 8.33 -8.39 -6.45
N ASN A 24 8.63 -9.29 -5.51
CA ASN A 24 9.93 -9.97 -5.45
C ASN A 24 10.20 -10.84 -6.69
N THR A 25 9.15 -11.49 -7.23
CA THR A 25 9.25 -12.34 -8.43
C THR A 25 8.99 -11.57 -9.73
N LYS A 26 8.78 -10.26 -9.68
CA LYS A 26 8.40 -9.42 -10.84
C LYS A 26 7.21 -10.00 -11.62
N SER A 27 6.19 -10.42 -10.89
CA SER A 27 4.97 -10.98 -11.48
C SER A 27 4.28 -9.96 -12.38
N ALA A 28 3.69 -10.44 -13.48
CA ALA A 28 2.84 -9.62 -14.35
C ALA A 28 1.58 -9.09 -13.63
N ASP A 29 1.18 -9.73 -12.52
CA ASP A 29 0.06 -9.29 -11.69
C ASP A 29 0.39 -8.07 -10.82
N ALA A 30 1.68 -7.71 -10.71
CA ALA A 30 2.13 -6.53 -9.98
C ALA A 30 2.26 -5.34 -10.92
N ARG A 31 1.37 -4.37 -10.74
CA ARG A 31 1.38 -3.11 -11.50
C ARG A 31 1.80 -1.95 -10.60
N LEU A 32 2.61 -1.04 -11.11
CA LEU A 32 2.92 0.20 -10.40
C LEU A 32 1.68 1.07 -10.30
N LEU A 33 1.53 1.75 -9.17
CA LEU A 33 0.54 2.81 -9.01
C LEU A 33 0.90 3.94 -9.97
N SER A 34 -0.05 4.35 -10.80
CA SER A 34 0.15 5.38 -11.82
C SER A 34 -0.07 6.79 -11.28
N SER A 35 -0.99 6.94 -10.34
CA SER A 35 -1.34 8.26 -9.78
C SER A 35 -0.41 8.65 -8.63
N GLU A 36 -0.16 9.96 -8.47
CA GLU A 36 0.46 10.47 -7.25
C GLU A 36 -0.37 10.11 -6.02
N ALA A 37 0.32 9.75 -4.93
CA ALA A 37 -0.34 9.39 -3.69
C ALA A 37 0.38 9.92 -2.45
N LEU A 38 -0.39 10.28 -1.43
CA LEU A 38 0.10 10.55 -0.09
C LEU A 38 -0.30 9.39 0.83
N VAL A 39 0.68 8.69 1.39
CA VAL A 39 0.46 7.65 2.40
C VAL A 39 0.82 8.21 3.77
N ARG A 40 -0.12 8.17 4.72
CA ARG A 40 0.02 8.64 6.10
C ARG A 40 0.02 7.47 7.09
N TRP A 41 0.77 7.57 8.18
CA TRP A 41 0.74 6.67 9.33
C TRP A 41 1.06 7.43 10.63
N GLN A 42 0.93 6.77 11.78
CA GLN A 42 1.31 7.37 13.05
C GLN A 42 2.82 7.65 13.08
N GLY A 43 3.19 8.93 13.04
CA GLY A 43 4.58 9.37 13.06
C GLY A 43 5.17 9.69 11.70
N GLY A 44 4.41 9.68 10.60
CA GLY A 44 4.93 10.13 9.31
C GLY A 44 3.98 10.10 8.13
N GLN A 45 4.46 10.62 7.01
CA GLN A 45 3.82 10.51 5.71
C GLN A 45 4.87 10.47 4.59
N ILE A 46 4.49 9.95 3.43
CA ILE A 46 5.29 9.93 2.21
C ILE A 46 4.45 10.26 1.00
N ARG A 47 5.01 11.07 0.10
CA ARG A 47 4.44 11.33 -1.22
C ARG A 47 5.09 10.40 -2.24
N LEU A 48 4.25 9.64 -2.93
CA LEU A 48 4.59 8.77 -4.04
C LEU A 48 4.30 9.52 -5.33
N ARG A 49 5.24 9.49 -6.29
CA ARG A 49 5.11 10.24 -7.55
C ARG A 49 4.13 9.62 -8.55
N GLY A 50 3.76 8.35 -8.37
CA GLY A 50 3.05 7.60 -9.40
C GLY A 50 3.99 7.29 -10.57
N GLU A 51 4.16 6.02 -10.87
CA GLU A 51 5.14 5.55 -11.88
C GLU A 51 4.54 4.50 -12.83
N GLY A 52 3.30 4.10 -12.60
CA GLY A 52 2.53 3.26 -13.50
C GLY A 52 2.09 4.01 -14.76
N THR A 53 1.81 3.25 -15.81
CA THR A 53 1.41 3.77 -17.12
C THR A 53 -0.10 3.86 -17.32
N ASP A 54 -0.88 3.15 -16.49
CA ASP A 54 -2.31 2.95 -16.70
C ASP A 54 -3.14 3.90 -15.83
N LEU A 55 -4.10 4.62 -16.41
CA LEU A 55 -5.00 5.46 -15.62
C LEU A 55 -5.86 4.60 -14.69
N GLU A 56 -5.75 4.86 -13.39
CA GLU A 56 -6.48 4.12 -12.37
C GLU A 56 -7.79 4.82 -12.04
N ARG A 57 -8.90 4.06 -12.04
CA ARG A 57 -10.10 4.55 -11.37
C ARG A 57 -9.97 4.25 -9.90
N LYS A 58 -10.47 5.14 -9.05
CA LYS A 58 -10.43 4.96 -7.58
C LYS A 58 -11.03 3.61 -7.12
N LYS A 59 -12.03 3.10 -7.84
CA LYS A 59 -12.65 1.78 -7.60
C LYS A 59 -11.69 0.61 -7.85
N ASP A 60 -10.68 0.79 -8.70
CA ASP A 60 -9.71 -0.25 -9.06
C ASP A 60 -8.63 -0.42 -7.99
N LEU A 61 -8.66 0.43 -6.96
CA LEU A 61 -7.77 0.42 -5.81
C LEU A 61 -8.45 -0.13 -4.56
N TRP A 62 -9.71 -0.54 -4.61
CA TRP A 62 -10.41 -1.17 -3.49
C TRP A 62 -10.31 -2.69 -3.58
N ASP A 63 -10.26 -3.33 -2.41
CA ASP A 63 -10.13 -4.78 -2.27
C ASP A 63 -8.96 -5.32 -3.12
N LYS A 64 -7.86 -4.57 -3.15
CA LYS A 64 -6.60 -4.99 -3.79
C LYS A 64 -5.56 -5.30 -2.74
N CYS A 65 -4.52 -5.99 -3.16
CA CYS A 65 -3.31 -6.09 -2.38
C CYS A 65 -2.35 -4.95 -2.79
N PHE A 66 -1.53 -4.48 -1.87
CA PHE A 66 -0.49 -3.50 -2.14
C PHE A 66 0.85 -3.95 -1.60
N ALA A 67 1.91 -3.47 -2.24
CA ALA A 67 3.27 -3.51 -1.71
C ALA A 67 3.94 -2.14 -1.91
N LEU A 68 4.43 -1.56 -0.81
CA LEU A 68 5.35 -0.43 -0.86
C LEU A 68 6.76 -0.99 -0.90
N ALA A 69 7.48 -0.68 -1.97
CA ALA A 69 8.86 -1.10 -2.17
C ALA A 69 9.75 0.11 -2.44
N VAL A 70 10.98 0.03 -1.96
CA VAL A 70 12.07 1.02 -2.16
C VAL A 70 13.28 0.24 -2.64
N ASP A 71 13.88 0.67 -3.75
CA ASP A 71 15.01 -0.02 -4.39
C ASP A 71 14.79 -1.53 -4.57
N GLY A 72 13.57 -1.88 -5.00
CA GLY A 72 13.17 -3.27 -5.24
C GLY A 72 12.94 -4.12 -3.99
N ARG A 73 13.04 -3.55 -2.78
CA ARG A 73 12.77 -4.25 -1.51
C ARG A 73 11.41 -3.84 -0.97
N VAL A 74 10.53 -4.81 -0.77
CA VAL A 74 9.22 -4.59 -0.12
C VAL A 74 9.43 -4.24 1.35
N ILE A 75 8.92 -3.08 1.77
CA ILE A 75 9.01 -2.62 3.17
C ILE A 75 7.69 -2.83 3.92
N VAL A 76 6.56 -2.67 3.23
CA VAL A 76 5.24 -2.98 3.79
C VAL A 76 4.34 -3.52 2.69
N SER A 77 3.54 -4.52 3.01
CA SER A 77 2.55 -5.10 2.11
C SER A 77 1.29 -5.48 2.86
N GLY A 78 0.17 -5.45 2.17
CA GLY A 78 -1.12 -5.62 2.79
C GLY A 78 -2.27 -5.43 1.83
N ALA A 79 -3.43 -5.04 2.33
CA ALA A 79 -4.61 -4.79 1.50
C ALA A 79 -4.98 -3.30 1.43
N THR A 80 -5.65 -2.90 0.36
CA THR A 80 -6.30 -1.59 0.24
C THR A 80 -7.78 -1.74 0.49
N LEU A 81 -8.33 -0.90 1.37
CA LEU A 81 -9.72 -0.97 1.79
C LEU A 81 -10.37 0.40 1.91
N VAL A 82 -11.69 0.42 1.88
CA VAL A 82 -12.44 1.59 2.35
C VAL A 82 -12.38 1.67 3.88
N PRO A 83 -12.38 2.89 4.48
CA PRO A 83 -12.16 3.07 5.92
C PRO A 83 -13.04 2.23 6.85
N HIS A 84 -14.30 1.97 6.45
CA HIS A 84 -15.26 1.23 7.26
C HIS A 84 -14.96 -0.28 7.34
N SER A 85 -14.19 -0.83 6.39
CA SER A 85 -13.89 -2.27 6.27
C SER A 85 -12.57 -2.67 6.95
N ALA A 86 -11.73 -1.72 7.35
CA ALA A 86 -10.36 -1.96 7.80
C ALA A 86 -10.24 -2.46 9.27
N ARG A 87 -11.30 -2.32 10.09
CA ARG A 87 -11.23 -2.51 11.54
C ARG A 87 -10.96 -3.94 12.04
N LEU A 88 -11.10 -4.95 11.18
CA LEU A 88 -11.02 -6.36 11.60
C LEU A 88 -9.72 -7.07 11.18
N LEU A 89 -8.84 -6.39 10.44
CA LEU A 89 -7.66 -7.03 9.85
C LEU A 89 -6.42 -6.86 10.75
N ARG A 90 -5.69 -7.95 10.93
CA ARG A 90 -4.47 -8.01 11.76
C ARG A 90 -3.18 -7.78 10.98
N PHE A 91 -3.28 -7.37 9.72
CA PHE A 91 -2.17 -7.09 8.83
C PHE A 91 -2.27 -5.64 8.31
N PRO A 92 -1.21 -5.09 7.69
CA PRO A 92 -1.23 -3.72 7.19
C PRO A 92 -2.36 -3.47 6.17
N VAL A 93 -3.04 -2.36 6.31
CA VAL A 93 -4.16 -1.94 5.45
C VAL A 93 -3.96 -0.49 5.07
N LEU A 94 -4.01 -0.18 3.77
CA LEU A 94 -4.14 1.17 3.27
C LEU A 94 -5.62 1.52 3.13
N GLN A 95 -6.12 2.37 4.01
CA GLN A 95 -7.46 2.92 3.92
C GLN A 95 -7.49 4.01 2.86
N VAL A 96 -8.36 3.88 1.85
CA VAL A 96 -8.47 4.86 0.77
C VAL A 96 -9.31 6.06 1.24
N LEU A 97 -8.65 7.19 1.51
CA LEU A 97 -9.28 8.39 2.08
C LEU A 97 -9.88 9.33 1.04
N SER A 98 -9.27 9.45 -0.15
CA SER A 98 -9.74 10.40 -1.17
C SER A 98 -10.91 9.86 -2.01
N TRP A 99 -11.95 9.33 -1.35
CA TRP A 99 -13.14 8.76 -1.96
C TRP A 99 -14.21 9.80 -2.37
N ARG A 100 -14.10 11.06 -1.89
CA ARG A 100 -15.14 12.10 -2.08
C ARG A 100 -14.86 13.16 -3.16
N GLY A 101 -13.63 13.33 -3.63
CA GLY A 101 -13.27 14.37 -4.61
C GLY A 101 -12.89 13.80 -5.99
N ARG A 102 -13.24 14.48 -7.08
CA ARG A 102 -12.85 14.09 -8.45
C ARG A 102 -11.42 14.50 -8.85
N ASP A 103 -10.84 15.51 -8.19
CA ASP A 103 -9.58 16.17 -8.62
C ASP A 103 -8.42 16.11 -7.61
N GLU A 104 -8.54 15.33 -6.53
CA GLU A 104 -7.50 15.27 -5.49
C GLU A 104 -6.58 14.05 -5.62
N SER A 105 -5.29 14.27 -5.32
CA SER A 105 -4.25 13.25 -5.15
C SER A 105 -4.76 12.07 -4.30
N LEU A 106 -4.29 10.86 -4.59
CA LEU A 106 -4.72 9.68 -3.83
C LEU A 106 -4.22 9.79 -2.39
N GLU A 107 -5.12 9.77 -1.41
CA GLU A 107 -4.72 9.77 -0.01
C GLU A 107 -5.01 8.41 0.61
N PHE A 108 -4.02 7.87 1.32
CA PHE A 108 -4.12 6.63 2.06
C PHE A 108 -3.71 6.80 3.52
N GLU A 109 -4.42 6.12 4.41
CA GLU A 109 -4.01 5.93 5.80
C GLU A 109 -3.59 4.47 6.03
N LEU A 110 -2.36 4.26 6.49
CA LEU A 110 -1.82 2.93 6.80
C LEU A 110 -2.19 2.53 8.24
N THR A 111 -2.92 1.43 8.38
CA THR A 111 -3.43 0.90 9.67
C THR A 111 -3.22 -0.62 9.78
N PRO A 112 -3.00 -1.19 10.99
CA PRO A 112 -2.66 -0.48 12.22
C PRO A 112 -1.37 0.33 12.02
N ALA A 113 -1.21 1.38 12.82
CA ALA A 113 -0.05 2.26 12.77
C ALA A 113 1.24 1.41 12.77
N PHE A 114 1.97 1.44 11.66
CA PHE A 114 3.24 0.73 11.56
C PHE A 114 4.36 1.65 12.08
N PRO A 115 5.29 1.15 12.90
CA PRO A 115 5.38 -0.22 13.41
C PRO A 115 4.58 -0.41 14.72
N ALA A 116 3.56 -1.27 14.70
CA ALA A 116 2.84 -1.72 15.90
C ALA A 116 3.42 -3.06 16.36
N ASP A 117 4.55 -3.03 17.09
CA ASP A 117 5.21 -4.14 17.83
C ASP A 117 5.46 -5.49 17.13
N LYS A 118 5.06 -5.64 15.88
CA LYS A 118 5.24 -6.82 15.01
C LYS A 118 5.58 -6.39 13.59
N SER A 119 6.28 -5.29 13.43
CA SER A 119 6.85 -4.96 12.13
C SER A 119 7.88 -6.03 11.78
N THR A 120 7.75 -6.61 10.58
CA THR A 120 8.80 -7.47 9.99
C THR A 120 10.08 -6.69 9.67
N VAL A 121 10.05 -5.36 9.82
CA VAL A 121 11.16 -4.44 9.62
C VAL A 121 11.33 -3.56 10.87
N PRO A 122 12.51 -3.51 11.52
CA PRO A 122 12.78 -2.65 12.67
C PRO A 122 12.50 -1.16 12.39
N VAL A 123 12.05 -0.42 13.41
CA VAL A 123 11.71 1.03 13.31
C VAL A 123 12.86 1.87 12.74
N GLN A 124 14.11 1.54 13.10
CA GLN A 124 15.29 2.27 12.63
C GLN A 124 15.56 2.04 11.15
N GLU A 125 15.40 0.81 10.69
CA GLU A 125 15.52 0.45 9.28
C GLU A 125 14.40 1.08 8.45
N TRP A 126 13.23 1.27 9.05
CA TRP A 126 12.16 2.05 8.45
C TRP A 126 12.53 3.53 8.31
N LEU A 127 12.95 4.18 9.39
CA LEU A 127 13.32 5.60 9.37
C LEU A 127 14.47 5.90 8.38
N SER A 128 15.45 4.99 8.29
CA SER A 128 16.57 5.15 7.35
C SER A 128 16.12 5.05 5.90
N ARG A 129 15.30 4.04 5.55
CA ARG A 129 14.80 3.83 4.18
C ARG A 129 13.82 4.91 3.73
N MET A 130 13.07 5.48 4.66
CA MET A 130 12.14 6.58 4.37
C MET A 130 12.84 7.93 4.18
N ALA A 131 14.04 8.10 4.75
CA ALA A 131 14.84 9.30 4.54
C ALA A 131 15.28 9.46 3.07
N GLU A 132 15.45 8.34 2.35
CA GLU A 132 15.84 8.29 0.93
C GLU A 132 14.69 8.70 -0.03
N LEU A 133 13.47 8.83 0.48
CA LEU A 133 12.26 9.15 -0.29
C LEU A 133 11.81 10.61 -0.13
N ARG A 134 12.54 11.43 0.65
CA ARG A 134 12.33 12.88 0.76
C ARG A 134 13.05 13.63 -0.36
#